data_AF-A0A523P790-F1
#
_entry.id   AF-A0A523P790-F1
#
_cell.length_a   1.000
_cell.length_b   1.000
_cell.length_c   1.000
_cell.angle_alpha   90.00
_cell.angle_beta   90.00
_cell.angle_gamma   90.00
#
_symmetry.space_group_name_H-M   'P 1'
#
loop_
_entity.id
_entity.type
_entity.pdbx_description
1 polymer ?
#
loop_
_entity_poly.entity_id
_entity_poly.type
_entity_poly.pdbx_seq_one_letter_code
_entity_poly.pdbx_strand_id
1 'polypeptide(L)'
;MPAMALTVLGCVFVRSGTSWSQQAYLKASNTDASDQFGWSVAVSGNTVVVGANVEDSSATGVNGNQGDNSASEAGAAYVFVRSDTSWSQQAYLKASNAAARFGESVAVSGDTVVVGAPWESSNATGVNGNQGDYSAPFSGAAYVFDLGLGTTYCTAGANSTGASASISATGSAGVAANVLLLRAEYVPDQPGVFFYGPLQVSIPFGNGTLCIAGPIGRLDVVNATGNVMTFPLDNTSPPSALTQITAGSTWNFQAWFRDPAAGGAFFDLSDGLSVTFGL
;
A
#
# COMPACT_ATOMS: atom_id res chain seq x y z
N MET A 1 -17.69 16.69 3.86
CA MET A 1 -17.21 16.83 5.26
C MET A 1 -16.53 15.52 5.62
N PRO A 2 -15.30 15.50 6.13
CA PRO A 2 -14.60 14.23 6.34
C PRO A 2 -15.31 13.46 7.47
N ALA A 3 -15.58 12.18 7.22
CA ALA A 3 -16.08 11.27 8.22
C ALA A 3 -14.97 11.07 9.28
N MET A 4 -15.10 11.75 10.41
CA MET A 4 -14.29 11.43 11.58
C MET A 4 -14.78 10.07 12.07
N ALA A 5 -13.93 9.06 12.14
CA ALA A 5 -14.24 7.79 12.79
C ALA A 5 -13.67 7.85 14.21
N LEU A 6 -14.50 7.60 15.22
CA LEU A 6 -14.03 7.41 16.59
C LEU A 6 -13.94 5.91 16.84
N THR A 7 -12.73 5.41 17.09
CA THR A 7 -12.48 4.00 17.45
C THR A 7 -12.36 3.87 18.97
N VAL A 8 -13.26 3.11 19.58
CA VAL A 8 -13.14 2.62 20.95
C VAL A 8 -13.14 1.10 20.86
N LEU A 9 -11.99 0.48 21.15
CA LEU A 9 -11.73 -0.97 21.11
C LEU A 9 -12.41 -1.73 19.95
N GLY A 10 -11.68 -1.88 18.84
CA GLY A 10 -12.06 -2.67 17.67
C GLY A 10 -13.22 -2.12 16.83
N CYS A 11 -14.06 -1.21 17.34
CA CYS A 11 -15.25 -0.78 16.61
C CYS A 11 -14.97 0.44 15.71
N VAL A 12 -15.45 0.40 14.46
CA VAL A 12 -15.48 1.55 13.56
C VAL A 12 -16.86 2.17 13.59
N PHE A 13 -16.93 3.48 13.87
CA PHE A 13 -18.17 4.24 13.80
C PHE A 13 -18.12 5.26 12.65
N VAL A 14 -19.23 5.38 11.92
CA VAL A 14 -19.39 6.37 10.85
C VAL A 14 -20.48 7.35 11.25
N ARG A 15 -20.24 8.64 10.99
CA ARG A 15 -21.18 9.71 11.25
C ARG A 15 -21.99 10.03 9.99
N SER A 16 -23.32 9.97 10.10
CA SER A 16 -24.25 10.45 9.07
C SER A 16 -25.10 11.57 9.67
N GLY A 17 -24.87 12.81 9.22
CA GLY A 17 -25.45 14.01 9.83
C GLY A 17 -25.02 14.15 11.29
N THR A 18 -25.96 14.00 12.22
CA THR A 18 -25.72 14.04 13.67
C THR A 18 -25.64 12.67 14.32
N SER A 19 -25.94 11.60 13.59
CA SER A 19 -26.02 10.24 14.13
C SER A 19 -24.72 9.48 13.91
N TRP A 20 -24.30 8.72 14.91
CA TRP A 20 -23.21 7.77 14.82
C TRP A 20 -23.78 6.36 14.78
N SER A 21 -23.30 5.55 13.85
CA SER A 21 -23.62 4.12 13.77
C SER A 21 -22.34 3.31 13.67
N GLN A 22 -22.29 2.19 14.38
CA GLN A 22 -21.21 1.23 14.23
C GLN A 22 -21.28 0.63 12.82
N GLN A 23 -20.19 0.74 12.08
CA GLN A 23 -20.04 0.14 10.75
C GLN A 23 -19.33 -1.20 10.81
N ALA A 24 -18.34 -1.36 11.69
CA ALA A 24 -17.56 -2.59 11.78
C ALA A 24 -17.02 -2.87 13.18
N TYR A 25 -16.59 -4.12 13.38
CA TYR A 25 -15.75 -4.57 14.48
C TYR A 25 -14.51 -5.23 13.86
N LEU A 26 -13.33 -4.69 14.16
CA LEU A 26 -12.01 -5.09 13.69
C LEU A 26 -11.28 -5.82 14.80
N LYS A 27 -10.62 -6.91 14.42
CA LYS A 27 -9.83 -7.76 15.31
C LYS A 27 -8.62 -8.29 14.54
N ALA A 28 -7.49 -8.44 15.21
CA ALA A 28 -6.31 -9.11 14.63
C ALA A 28 -6.67 -10.50 14.10
N SER A 29 -5.98 -10.94 13.04
CA SER A 29 -6.12 -12.30 12.50
C SER A 29 -5.45 -13.37 13.37
N ASN A 30 -4.47 -13.00 14.20
CA ASN A 30 -3.82 -13.84 15.21
C ASN A 30 -4.12 -13.23 16.59
N THR A 31 -5.14 -13.74 17.28
CA THR A 31 -5.55 -13.16 18.58
C THR A 31 -5.04 -14.01 19.71
N ASP A 32 -3.75 -13.90 19.98
CA ASP A 32 -3.13 -14.60 21.09
C ASP A 32 -3.34 -13.81 22.39
N ALA A 33 -3.10 -14.50 23.50
CA ALA A 33 -3.43 -13.98 24.81
C ALA A 33 -2.47 -12.83 25.18
N SER A 34 -3.04 -11.68 25.51
CA SER A 34 -2.30 -10.50 25.97
C SER A 34 -1.60 -9.67 24.90
N ASP A 35 -1.81 -9.92 23.60
CA ASP A 35 -1.20 -9.12 22.50
C ASP A 35 -1.59 -7.63 22.49
N GLN A 36 -2.61 -7.25 23.27
CA GLN A 36 -3.06 -5.86 23.44
C GLN A 36 -3.43 -5.15 22.12
N PHE A 37 -3.96 -5.90 21.15
CA PHE A 37 -4.55 -5.29 19.95
C PHE A 37 -5.54 -4.18 20.32
N GLY A 38 -5.35 -2.99 19.76
CA GLY A 38 -6.12 -1.80 20.11
C GLY A 38 -5.39 -0.86 21.07
N TRP A 39 -4.14 -1.16 21.44
CA TRP A 39 -3.32 -0.30 22.29
C TRP A 39 -3.17 1.12 21.73
N SER A 40 -2.91 1.22 20.44
CA SER A 40 -2.85 2.48 19.70
C SER A 40 -3.69 2.38 18.44
N VAL A 41 -4.32 3.48 18.01
CA VAL A 41 -5.16 3.51 16.80
C VAL A 41 -4.96 4.82 16.05
N ALA A 42 -4.81 4.73 14.74
CA ALA A 42 -4.82 5.87 13.82
C ALA A 42 -5.76 5.61 12.64
N VAL A 43 -6.36 6.68 12.10
CA VAL A 43 -7.28 6.61 10.97
C VAL A 43 -6.96 7.71 9.95
N SER A 44 -6.95 7.34 8.68
CA SER A 44 -6.83 8.28 7.55
C SER A 44 -7.68 7.79 6.39
N GLY A 45 -8.73 8.53 6.05
CA GLY A 45 -9.66 8.15 4.98
C GLY A 45 -10.29 6.77 5.23
N ASN A 46 -9.96 5.81 4.37
CA ASN A 46 -10.44 4.43 4.43
C ASN A 46 -9.46 3.47 5.13
N THR A 47 -8.38 3.97 5.71
CA THR A 47 -7.35 3.17 6.37
C THR A 47 -7.41 3.34 7.88
N VAL A 48 -7.41 2.24 8.61
CA VAL A 48 -7.26 2.19 10.07
C VAL A 48 -6.02 1.38 10.39
N VAL A 49 -5.13 1.92 11.21
CA VAL A 49 -3.95 1.24 11.74
C VAL A 49 -4.15 1.00 13.22
N VAL A 50 -3.95 -0.23 13.68
CA VAL A 50 -4.12 -0.64 15.08
C VAL A 50 -2.85 -1.28 15.59
N GLY A 51 -2.27 -0.73 16.65
CA GLY A 51 -1.11 -1.30 17.34
C GLY A 51 -1.48 -2.41 18.32
N ALA A 52 -0.59 -3.39 18.44
CA ALA A 52 -0.60 -4.49 19.38
C ALA A 52 0.83 -4.61 19.95
N ASN A 53 1.16 -3.74 20.91
CA ASN A 53 2.55 -3.48 21.30
C ASN A 53 3.24 -4.64 22.03
N VAL A 54 2.52 -5.72 22.36
CA VAL A 54 3.09 -6.91 23.01
C VAL A 54 2.71 -8.19 22.28
N GLU A 55 2.36 -8.07 21.00
CA GLU A 55 2.24 -9.25 20.15
C GLU A 55 3.59 -9.95 20.02
N ASP A 56 3.58 -11.27 20.17
CA ASP A 56 4.78 -12.11 20.09
C ASP A 56 4.97 -12.58 18.66
N SER A 57 6.15 -12.36 18.06
CA SER A 57 6.54 -12.93 16.76
C SER A 57 7.95 -12.47 16.35
N SER A 58 8.76 -13.37 15.79
CA SER A 58 10.05 -13.05 15.17
C SER A 58 9.92 -12.58 13.72
N ALA A 59 8.70 -12.49 13.18
CA ALA A 59 8.45 -11.95 11.86
C ALA A 59 9.00 -10.53 11.71
N THR A 60 9.49 -10.22 10.51
CA THR A 60 10.02 -8.90 10.15
C THR A 60 9.32 -8.36 8.90
N GLY A 61 9.25 -7.03 8.79
CA GLY A 61 8.67 -6.38 7.61
C GLY A 61 7.15 -6.52 7.52
N VAL A 62 6.63 -6.80 6.32
CA VAL A 62 5.20 -6.79 6.02
C VAL A 62 4.71 -8.21 5.74
N ASN A 63 3.60 -8.60 6.38
CA ASN A 63 2.89 -9.86 6.18
C ASN A 63 3.75 -11.11 6.43
N GLY A 64 4.65 -11.05 7.41
CA GLY A 64 5.36 -12.22 7.91
C GLY A 64 4.44 -13.24 8.60
N ASN A 65 5.01 -14.31 9.16
CA ASN A 65 4.24 -15.37 9.80
C ASN A 65 3.56 -14.89 11.10
N GLN A 66 2.26 -14.65 11.03
CA GLN A 66 1.44 -14.19 12.16
C GLN A 66 1.13 -15.28 13.20
N GLY A 67 1.40 -16.55 12.90
CA GLY A 67 1.27 -17.63 13.88
C GLY A 67 2.56 -17.88 14.68
N ASP A 68 3.64 -17.17 14.36
CA ASP A 68 4.88 -17.26 15.09
C ASP A 68 4.78 -16.49 16.41
N ASN A 69 5.15 -17.13 17.51
CA ASN A 69 5.17 -16.56 18.86
C ASN A 69 6.58 -16.67 19.50
N SER A 70 7.63 -16.81 18.68
CA SER A 70 8.98 -17.13 19.14
C SER A 70 9.79 -15.94 19.69
N ALA A 71 9.34 -14.71 19.48
CA ALA A 71 9.96 -13.50 20.02
C ALA A 71 8.94 -12.69 20.84
N SER A 72 9.14 -12.67 22.15
CA SER A 72 8.24 -12.04 23.12
C SER A 72 8.23 -10.52 23.02
N GLU A 73 7.05 -9.90 23.10
CA GLU A 73 6.84 -8.45 23.13
C GLU A 73 7.47 -7.68 21.94
N ALA A 74 7.71 -8.37 20.82
CA ALA A 74 8.21 -7.75 19.60
C ALA A 74 7.19 -6.75 19.03
N GLY A 75 5.91 -6.92 19.33
CA GLY A 75 4.83 -6.03 18.97
C GLY A 75 4.50 -6.02 17.47
N ALA A 76 3.31 -5.55 17.11
CA ALA A 76 2.82 -5.50 15.74
C ALA A 76 1.94 -4.27 15.50
N ALA A 77 1.72 -3.94 14.23
CA ALA A 77 0.65 -3.05 13.79
C ALA A 77 -0.15 -3.68 12.66
N TYR A 78 -1.47 -3.54 12.72
CA TYR A 78 -2.40 -4.13 11.76
C TYR A 78 -3.08 -3.02 10.97
N VAL A 79 -3.12 -3.17 9.66
CA VAL A 79 -3.73 -2.21 8.74
C VAL A 79 -5.02 -2.80 8.20
N PHE A 80 -6.12 -2.09 8.41
CA PHE A 80 -7.42 -2.41 7.84
C PHE A 80 -7.80 -1.35 6.83
N VAL A 81 -8.33 -1.78 5.69
CA VAL A 81 -8.87 -0.88 4.67
C VAL A 81 -10.34 -1.13 4.42
N ARG A 82 -11.04 -0.04 4.14
CA ARG A 82 -12.45 -0.05 3.79
C ARG A 82 -12.64 0.03 2.28
N SER A 83 -13.41 -0.91 1.75
CA SER A 83 -14.03 -0.82 0.43
C SER A 83 -15.55 -0.77 0.62
N ASP A 84 -16.18 0.34 0.22
CA ASP A 84 -17.57 0.66 0.50
C ASP A 84 -17.92 0.60 2.00
N THR A 85 -18.57 -0.49 2.42
CA THR A 85 -18.95 -0.76 3.82
C THR A 85 -18.18 -1.91 4.44
N SER A 86 -17.40 -2.63 3.64
CA SER A 86 -16.63 -3.80 4.04
C SER A 86 -15.23 -3.40 4.47
N TRP A 87 -14.76 -3.97 5.57
CA TRP A 87 -13.40 -3.79 6.08
C TRP A 87 -12.62 -5.11 5.98
N SER A 88 -11.37 -5.04 5.56
CA SER A 88 -10.46 -6.18 5.51
C SER A 88 -9.08 -5.78 6.03
N GLN A 89 -8.38 -6.71 6.71
CA GLN A 89 -6.97 -6.53 7.03
C GLN A 89 -6.15 -6.58 5.74
N GLN A 90 -5.47 -5.48 5.41
CA GLN A 90 -4.54 -5.39 4.29
C GLN A 90 -3.13 -5.80 4.68
N ALA A 91 -2.68 -5.44 5.89
CA ALA A 91 -1.31 -5.69 6.31
C ALA A 91 -1.17 -6.03 7.79
N TYR A 92 -0.16 -6.85 8.07
CA TYR A 92 0.45 -7.06 9.37
C TYR A 92 1.89 -6.53 9.29
N LEU A 93 2.22 -5.53 10.10
CA LEU A 93 3.48 -4.81 10.07
C LEU A 93 4.33 -5.18 11.28
N LYS A 94 5.61 -5.41 11.03
CA LYS A 94 6.64 -5.71 12.01
C LYS A 94 7.88 -4.86 11.78
N ALA A 95 8.57 -4.53 12.86
CA ALA A 95 9.91 -3.97 12.78
C ALA A 95 10.84 -4.88 11.97
N SER A 96 11.75 -4.31 11.19
CA SER A 96 12.75 -5.08 10.42
C SER A 96 13.77 -5.84 11.29
N ASN A 97 13.85 -5.51 12.58
CA ASN A 97 14.76 -6.11 13.56
C ASN A 97 14.04 -6.67 14.80
N ALA A 98 12.72 -6.94 14.71
CA ALA A 98 11.90 -7.42 15.84
C ALA A 98 12.03 -6.56 17.12
N ALA A 99 12.11 -5.24 16.94
CA ALA A 99 12.24 -4.28 18.03
C ALA A 99 11.11 -4.39 19.06
N ALA A 100 11.46 -4.42 20.34
CA ALA A 100 10.49 -4.51 21.42
C ALA A 100 9.48 -3.35 21.39
N ARG A 101 8.23 -3.66 21.71
CA ARG A 101 7.12 -2.70 21.79
C ARG A 101 6.78 -1.97 20.49
N PHE A 102 7.05 -2.59 19.33
CA PHE A 102 6.57 -2.07 18.05
C PHE A 102 5.03 -1.98 18.05
N GLY A 103 4.48 -0.86 17.61
CA GLY A 103 3.03 -0.63 17.65
C GLY A 103 2.55 0.07 18.93
N GLU A 104 3.45 0.48 19.82
CA GLU A 104 3.10 1.29 20.99
C GLU A 104 2.50 2.65 20.59
N SER A 105 2.96 3.22 19.48
CA SER A 105 2.34 4.37 18.83
C SER A 105 2.23 4.14 17.32
N VAL A 106 1.12 4.58 16.73
CA VAL A 106 0.87 4.50 15.28
C VAL A 106 0.35 5.84 14.77
N ALA A 107 0.74 6.21 13.55
CA ALA A 107 0.19 7.32 12.81
C ALA A 107 -0.01 6.90 11.34
N VAL A 108 -1.01 7.45 10.68
CA VAL A 108 -1.28 7.18 9.26
C VAL A 108 -1.72 8.45 8.55
N SER A 109 -1.17 8.67 7.37
CA SER A 109 -1.54 9.76 6.46
C SER A 109 -1.51 9.24 5.02
N GLY A 110 -2.68 9.07 4.41
CA GLY A 110 -2.75 8.43 3.10
C GLY A 110 -2.36 6.96 3.21
N ASP A 111 -1.36 6.55 2.43
CA ASP A 111 -0.76 5.22 2.43
C ASP A 111 0.50 5.09 3.30
N THR A 112 1.03 6.20 3.82
CA THR A 112 2.17 6.19 4.72
C THR A 112 1.73 5.93 6.16
N VAL A 113 2.29 4.88 6.76
CA VAL A 113 2.12 4.50 8.16
C VAL A 113 3.44 4.70 8.89
N VAL A 114 3.40 5.34 10.05
CA VAL A 114 4.53 5.42 10.97
C VAL A 114 4.20 4.62 12.22
N VAL A 115 5.12 3.75 12.64
CA VAL A 115 4.98 2.93 13.83
C VAL A 115 6.19 3.13 14.74
N GLY A 116 5.93 3.44 16.02
CA GLY A 116 6.97 3.59 17.03
C GLY A 116 7.27 2.28 17.76
N ALA A 117 8.55 2.08 18.09
CA ALA A 117 9.06 1.06 18.99
C ALA A 117 10.03 1.72 19.99
N PRO A 118 9.54 2.30 21.10
CA PRO A 118 10.37 3.12 21.98
C PRO A 118 11.39 2.30 22.80
N TRP A 119 11.35 0.97 22.72
CA TRP A 119 12.25 0.04 23.42
C TRP A 119 13.30 -0.57 22.49
N GLU A 120 13.36 -0.13 21.24
CA GLU A 120 14.47 -0.42 20.32
C GLU A 120 15.80 0.07 20.94
N SER A 121 16.91 -0.62 20.64
CA SER A 121 18.17 -0.49 21.39
C SER A 121 19.41 -0.15 20.54
N SER A 122 19.22 0.19 19.27
CA SER A 122 20.32 0.55 18.39
C SER A 122 20.85 1.95 18.69
N ASN A 123 22.17 2.13 18.55
CA ASN A 123 22.81 3.44 18.61
C ASN A 123 22.79 4.17 17.26
N ALA A 124 22.16 3.57 16.24
CA ALA A 124 22.16 4.10 14.88
C ALA A 124 21.57 5.52 14.85
N THR A 125 22.26 6.41 14.17
CA THR A 125 21.81 7.80 13.96
C THR A 125 21.32 8.00 12.54
N GLY A 126 20.33 8.89 12.36
CA GLY A 126 19.80 9.23 11.04
C GLY A 126 18.80 8.20 10.53
N VAL A 127 18.69 8.07 9.21
CA VAL A 127 17.72 7.19 8.54
C VAL A 127 18.43 5.95 8.02
N ASN A 128 17.84 4.77 8.24
CA ASN A 128 18.34 3.47 7.73
C ASN A 128 19.76 3.10 8.18
N GLY A 129 20.14 3.44 9.42
CA GLY A 129 21.39 2.98 10.03
C GLY A 129 21.37 1.51 10.45
N ASN A 130 22.42 1.05 11.13
CA ASN A 130 22.55 -0.36 11.55
C ASN A 130 21.56 -0.73 12.67
N GLN A 131 20.49 -1.43 12.32
CA GLN A 131 19.44 -1.87 13.26
C GLN A 131 19.80 -3.15 14.05
N GLY A 132 20.94 -3.77 13.75
CA GLY A 132 21.44 -4.95 14.47
C GLY A 132 22.40 -4.60 15.62
N ASP A 133 22.60 -3.31 15.89
CA ASP A 133 23.31 -2.83 17.08
C ASP A 133 22.34 -2.78 18.28
N TYR A 134 22.84 -3.10 19.47
CA TYR A 134 22.07 -3.10 20.72
C TYR A 134 22.78 -2.30 21.83
N SER A 135 23.72 -1.43 21.47
CA SER A 135 24.58 -0.71 22.42
C SER A 135 23.95 0.54 23.06
N ALA A 136 22.71 0.91 22.69
CA ALA A 136 21.98 2.03 23.27
C ALA A 136 20.58 1.58 23.73
N PRO A 137 20.46 0.83 24.84
CA PRO A 137 19.19 0.26 25.28
C PRO A 137 18.10 1.32 25.45
N PHE A 138 16.90 1.02 24.95
CA PHE A 138 15.72 1.89 25.00
C PHE A 138 15.91 3.26 24.32
N SER A 139 16.80 3.35 23.33
CA SER A 139 16.96 4.55 22.48
C SER A 139 15.74 4.80 21.59
N GLY A 140 15.03 3.73 21.24
CA GLY A 140 13.80 3.74 20.47
C GLY A 140 14.00 3.99 18.97
N ALA A 141 13.02 3.56 18.19
CA ALA A 141 12.99 3.78 16.74
C ALA A 141 11.57 4.06 16.24
N ALA A 142 11.49 4.67 15.06
CA ALA A 142 10.26 4.81 14.28
C ALA A 142 10.45 4.19 12.90
N TYR A 143 9.46 3.44 12.45
CA TYR A 143 9.45 2.73 11.18
C TYR A 143 8.38 3.33 10.28
N VAL A 144 8.73 3.58 9.03
CA VAL A 144 7.83 4.16 8.04
C VAL A 144 7.53 3.09 6.98
N PHE A 145 6.24 2.86 6.73
CA PHE A 145 5.75 1.92 5.73
C PHE A 145 4.88 2.67 4.73
N ASP A 146 5.13 2.46 3.44
CA ASP A 146 4.20 2.85 2.39
C ASP A 146 3.41 1.62 1.98
N LEU A 147 2.11 1.63 2.28
CA LEU A 147 1.23 0.45 2.14
C LEU A 147 0.88 0.12 0.69
N GLY A 148 1.17 1.04 -0.24
CA GLY A 148 0.67 1.00 -1.60
C GLY A 148 -0.83 1.27 -1.67
N LEU A 149 -1.26 1.93 -2.73
CA LEU A 149 -2.65 2.22 -3.02
C LEU A 149 -3.22 1.20 -4.00
N GLY A 150 -4.43 0.72 -3.70
CA GLY A 150 -5.19 -0.15 -4.59
C GLY A 150 -4.95 -1.64 -4.38
N THR A 151 -5.48 -2.43 -5.30
CA THR A 151 -5.37 -3.90 -5.32
C THR A 151 -4.87 -4.32 -6.69
N THR A 152 -3.76 -5.07 -6.72
CA THR A 152 -3.28 -5.66 -7.96
C THR A 152 -4.21 -6.77 -8.43
N TYR A 153 -4.39 -6.87 -9.74
CA TYR A 153 -5.21 -7.86 -10.41
C TYR A 153 -4.59 -8.15 -11.77
N CYS A 154 -5.09 -9.16 -12.47
CA CYS A 154 -4.46 -9.63 -13.72
C CYS A 154 -3.05 -10.19 -13.46
N THR A 155 -2.45 -10.83 -14.45
CA THR A 155 -1.11 -11.43 -14.32
C THR A 155 -0.23 -10.94 -15.44
N ALA A 156 0.97 -10.48 -15.12
CA ALA A 156 2.02 -10.22 -16.09
C ALA A 156 2.79 -11.50 -16.45
N GLY A 157 3.22 -11.60 -17.71
CA GLY A 157 4.22 -12.58 -18.13
C GLY A 157 5.62 -12.17 -17.69
N ALA A 158 6.58 -13.11 -17.70
CA ALA A 158 7.99 -12.75 -17.52
C ALA A 158 8.50 -12.02 -18.77
N ASN A 159 9.26 -10.95 -18.56
CA ASN A 159 9.86 -10.14 -19.63
C ASN A 159 11.39 -10.31 -19.66
N SER A 160 12.11 -9.52 -20.45
CA SER A 160 13.57 -9.65 -20.61
C SER A 160 14.40 -9.36 -19.35
N THR A 161 13.80 -8.77 -18.31
CA THR A 161 14.45 -8.67 -16.98
C THR A 161 14.53 -10.03 -16.26
N GLY A 162 13.80 -11.04 -16.75
CA GLY A 162 13.66 -12.36 -16.13
C GLY A 162 12.56 -12.45 -15.07
N ALA A 163 11.87 -11.34 -14.79
CA ALA A 163 10.75 -11.26 -13.86
C ALA A 163 9.49 -10.72 -14.55
N SER A 164 8.34 -10.88 -13.90
CA SER A 164 7.08 -10.30 -14.35
C SER A 164 6.96 -8.85 -13.89
N ALA A 165 6.59 -7.96 -14.79
CA ALA A 165 6.43 -6.55 -14.45
C ALA A 165 5.24 -6.34 -13.51
N SER A 166 5.45 -5.57 -12.45
CA SER A 166 4.43 -5.23 -11.46
C SER A 166 4.15 -3.73 -11.46
N ILE A 167 2.90 -3.33 -11.23
CA ILE A 167 2.51 -1.94 -10.99
C ILE A 167 2.04 -1.73 -9.56
N SER A 168 2.41 -0.58 -9.01
CA SER A 168 2.00 -0.08 -7.71
C SER A 168 1.69 1.42 -7.80
N ALA A 169 0.97 1.94 -6.81
CA ALA A 169 0.76 3.37 -6.66
C ALA A 169 1.02 3.79 -5.23
N THR A 170 1.52 5.01 -5.03
CA THR A 170 1.70 5.61 -3.69
C THR A 170 1.13 7.03 -3.62
N GLY A 171 1.07 7.59 -2.42
CA GLY A 171 0.63 8.97 -2.16
C GLY A 171 -0.82 9.06 -1.68
N SER A 172 -1.74 9.56 -2.52
CA SER A 172 -3.15 9.69 -2.11
C SER A 172 -4.14 9.34 -3.21
N ALA A 173 -5.13 8.52 -2.85
CA ALA A 173 -6.35 8.31 -3.62
C ALA A 173 -7.42 9.41 -3.37
N GLY A 174 -7.05 10.52 -2.71
CA GLY A 174 -7.88 11.71 -2.60
C GLY A 174 -7.77 12.54 -3.88
N VAL A 175 -8.86 12.64 -4.65
CA VAL A 175 -8.91 13.37 -5.93
C VAL A 175 -8.40 14.81 -5.81
N ALA A 176 -8.76 15.50 -4.74
CA ALA A 176 -8.34 16.88 -4.49
C ALA A 176 -6.88 17.01 -4.04
N ALA A 177 -6.26 15.93 -3.53
CA ALA A 177 -4.87 15.95 -3.11
C ALA A 177 -3.92 15.96 -4.31
N ASN A 178 -4.28 15.30 -5.42
CA ASN A 178 -3.54 15.30 -6.68
C ASN A 178 -2.05 14.92 -6.56
N VAL A 179 -1.77 13.87 -5.78
CA VAL A 179 -0.40 13.39 -5.47
C VAL A 179 -0.25 11.88 -5.68
N LEU A 180 -1.02 11.27 -6.60
CA LEU A 180 -0.87 9.85 -6.91
C LEU A 180 0.41 9.63 -7.73
N LEU A 181 1.32 8.80 -7.24
CA LEU A 181 2.52 8.39 -7.96
C LEU A 181 2.37 6.96 -8.43
N LEU A 182 2.38 6.73 -9.74
CA LEU A 182 2.42 5.38 -10.33
C LEU A 182 3.86 4.89 -10.40
N ARG A 183 4.07 3.61 -10.14
CA ARG A 183 5.37 2.95 -10.24
C ARG A 183 5.23 1.57 -10.86
N ALA A 184 6.09 1.25 -11.82
CA ALA A 184 6.21 -0.09 -12.38
C ALA A 184 7.63 -0.62 -12.17
N GLU A 185 7.76 -1.86 -11.72
CA GLU A 185 9.03 -2.56 -11.49
C GLU A 185 9.22 -3.72 -12.47
N TYR A 186 10.47 -4.18 -12.55
CA TYR A 186 10.88 -5.25 -13.47
C TYR A 186 10.55 -4.89 -14.92
N VAL A 187 10.65 -3.60 -15.26
CA VAL A 187 10.45 -3.08 -16.61
C VAL A 187 11.82 -2.80 -17.21
N PRO A 188 12.24 -3.43 -18.33
CA PRO A 188 13.57 -3.20 -18.90
C PRO A 188 13.81 -1.72 -19.22
N ASP A 189 15.06 -1.27 -19.14
CA ASP A 189 15.50 0.14 -19.36
C ASP A 189 15.22 0.61 -20.80
N GLN A 190 13.95 0.88 -21.07
CA GLN A 190 13.34 1.18 -22.36
C GLN A 190 12.18 2.18 -22.17
N PRO A 191 11.74 2.85 -23.24
CA PRO A 191 10.56 3.69 -23.20
C PRO A 191 9.28 2.89 -22.93
N GLY A 192 8.42 3.43 -22.07
CA GLY A 192 7.09 2.92 -21.78
C GLY A 192 6.08 4.03 -21.50
N VAL A 193 4.85 3.64 -21.22
CA VAL A 193 3.75 4.53 -20.84
C VAL A 193 2.93 3.87 -19.74
N PHE A 194 2.43 4.69 -18.82
CA PHE A 194 1.32 4.30 -17.99
C PHE A 194 0.01 4.66 -18.69
N PHE A 195 -1.03 3.87 -18.46
CA PHE A 195 -2.37 4.16 -18.95
C PHE A 195 -3.41 3.65 -17.96
N TYR A 196 -4.60 4.23 -18.04
CA TYR A 196 -5.65 3.95 -17.08
C TYR A 196 -7.05 4.05 -17.69
N GLY A 197 -8.02 3.38 -17.06
CA GLY A 197 -9.39 3.29 -17.55
C GLY A 197 -10.37 2.73 -16.51
N PRO A 198 -11.68 2.93 -16.70
CA PRO A 198 -12.68 2.62 -15.68
C PRO A 198 -13.09 1.14 -15.66
N LEU A 199 -12.83 0.38 -16.73
CA LEU A 199 -13.23 -1.02 -16.83
C LEU A 199 -12.01 -1.94 -16.79
N GLN A 200 -12.22 -3.15 -16.28
CA GLN A 200 -11.25 -4.23 -16.34
C GLN A 200 -11.55 -5.14 -17.55
N VAL A 201 -10.51 -5.68 -18.14
CA VAL A 201 -10.57 -6.74 -19.15
C VAL A 201 -9.40 -7.70 -18.92
N SER A 202 -9.36 -8.82 -19.63
CA SER A 202 -8.17 -9.68 -19.66
C SER A 202 -8.08 -10.28 -21.05
N ILE A 203 -7.28 -9.65 -21.92
CA ILE A 203 -7.07 -10.11 -23.29
C ILE A 203 -5.57 -10.20 -23.58
N PRO A 204 -5.11 -11.26 -24.28
CA PRO A 204 -3.75 -11.30 -24.77
C PRO A 204 -3.44 -10.08 -25.64
N PHE A 205 -2.33 -9.40 -25.36
CA PHE A 205 -1.90 -8.22 -26.08
C PHE A 205 -0.37 -8.13 -26.11
N GLY A 206 0.22 -8.33 -27.28
CA GLY A 206 1.67 -8.47 -27.41
C GLY A 206 2.19 -9.71 -26.71
N ASN A 207 3.26 -9.58 -25.93
CA ASN A 207 3.78 -10.68 -25.12
C ASN A 207 3.04 -10.84 -23.77
N GLY A 208 2.19 -9.87 -23.41
CA GLY A 208 1.50 -9.80 -22.12
C GLY A 208 -0.02 -9.84 -22.23
N THR A 209 -0.68 -9.32 -21.20
CA THR A 209 -2.15 -9.24 -21.10
C THR A 209 -2.58 -7.78 -20.91
N LEU A 210 -3.49 -7.29 -21.74
CA LEU A 210 -4.16 -6.01 -21.51
C LEU A 210 -5.25 -6.21 -20.46
N CYS A 211 -5.18 -5.43 -19.38
CA CYS A 211 -6.01 -5.61 -18.19
C CYS A 211 -7.06 -4.51 -18.01
N ILE A 212 -7.08 -3.51 -18.90
CA ILE A 212 -7.91 -2.30 -18.80
C ILE A 212 -8.71 -2.08 -20.08
N ALA A 213 -9.96 -1.64 -19.91
CA ALA A 213 -10.86 -1.26 -20.99
C ALA A 213 -11.64 0.04 -20.66
N GLY A 214 -12.46 0.47 -21.63
CA GLY A 214 -13.20 1.73 -21.59
C GLY A 214 -12.40 2.88 -22.21
N PRO A 215 -12.81 4.14 -22.00
CA PRO A 215 -12.00 5.28 -22.39
C PRO A 215 -10.63 5.21 -21.70
N ILE A 216 -9.57 5.13 -22.50
CA ILE A 216 -8.20 5.00 -22.01
C ILE A 216 -7.53 6.36 -21.92
N GLY A 217 -7.10 6.72 -20.72
CA GLY A 217 -6.18 7.83 -20.49
C GLY A 217 -4.77 7.31 -20.70
N ARG A 218 -4.14 7.69 -21.82
CA ARG A 218 -2.72 7.40 -22.07
C ARG A 218 -1.88 8.56 -21.55
N LEU A 219 -0.92 8.25 -20.68
CA LEU A 219 -0.01 9.23 -20.10
C LEU A 219 1.25 9.40 -20.96
N ASP A 220 2.07 10.39 -20.62
CA ASP A 220 3.29 10.69 -21.36
C ASP A 220 4.31 9.55 -21.29
N VAL A 221 5.20 9.53 -22.26
CA VAL A 221 6.26 8.52 -22.34
C VAL A 221 7.27 8.73 -21.22
N VAL A 222 7.61 7.64 -20.53
CA VAL A 222 8.65 7.58 -19.51
C VAL A 222 9.73 6.62 -19.97
N ASN A 223 10.99 6.92 -19.71
CA ASN A 223 12.08 5.95 -19.90
C ASN A 223 12.32 5.23 -18.58
N ALA A 224 12.27 3.89 -18.59
CA ALA A 224 12.68 3.11 -17.44
C ALA A 224 14.17 3.32 -17.14
N THR A 225 14.53 3.35 -15.86
CA THR A 225 15.91 3.43 -15.40
C THR A 225 16.08 2.54 -14.18
N GLY A 226 17.07 1.64 -14.20
CA GLY A 226 17.27 0.67 -13.13
C GLY A 226 16.10 -0.32 -13.02
N ASN A 227 15.51 -0.67 -14.17
CA ASN A 227 14.32 -1.51 -14.31
C ASN A 227 13.02 -0.94 -13.69
N VAL A 228 12.91 0.38 -13.54
CA VAL A 228 11.77 1.04 -12.89
C VAL A 228 11.26 2.19 -13.75
N MET A 229 9.93 2.29 -13.87
CA MET A 229 9.24 3.50 -14.36
C MET A 229 8.43 4.14 -13.24
N THR A 230 8.36 5.47 -13.22
CA THR A 230 7.48 6.21 -12.31
C THR A 230 6.76 7.33 -13.06
N PHE A 231 5.53 7.65 -12.64
CA PHE A 231 4.75 8.74 -13.23
C PHE A 231 3.86 9.43 -12.19
N PRO A 232 4.07 10.73 -11.90
CA PRO A 232 3.15 11.49 -11.06
C PRO A 232 1.88 11.83 -11.86
N LEU A 233 0.75 11.26 -11.46
CA LEU A 233 -0.52 11.49 -12.15
C LEU A 233 -1.09 12.86 -11.77
N ASP A 234 -1.25 13.74 -12.75
CA ASP A 234 -2.00 15.00 -12.61
C ASP A 234 -3.46 14.82 -13.04
N ASN A 235 -4.34 14.66 -12.05
CA ASN A 235 -5.78 14.56 -12.27
C ASN A 235 -6.47 15.91 -12.57
N THR A 236 -5.74 17.03 -12.49
CA THR A 236 -6.26 18.34 -12.94
C THR A 236 -6.14 18.53 -14.44
N SER A 237 -5.33 17.69 -15.10
CA SER A 237 -5.07 17.74 -16.55
C SER A 237 -5.21 16.34 -17.19
N PRO A 238 -6.39 15.69 -17.13
CA PRO A 238 -6.55 14.36 -17.71
C PRO A 238 -6.37 14.39 -19.24
N PRO A 239 -5.92 13.29 -19.87
CA PRO A 239 -5.76 13.21 -21.33
C PRO A 239 -7.05 13.50 -22.12
N SER A 240 -8.22 13.24 -21.53
CA SER A 240 -9.52 13.60 -22.08
C SER A 240 -10.57 13.79 -20.98
N ALA A 241 -11.69 14.42 -21.31
CA ALA A 241 -12.83 14.55 -20.39
C ALA A 241 -13.43 13.18 -19.98
N LEU A 242 -13.29 12.15 -20.82
CA LEU A 242 -13.78 10.79 -20.53
C LEU A 242 -12.89 10.03 -19.54
N THR A 243 -11.69 10.56 -19.26
CA THR A 243 -10.67 9.93 -18.39
C THR A 243 -10.45 10.74 -17.12
N GLN A 244 -11.42 11.60 -16.75
CA GLN A 244 -11.39 12.38 -15.52
C GLN A 244 -11.71 11.48 -14.32
N ILE A 245 -10.78 11.35 -13.39
CA ILE A 245 -11.01 10.62 -12.14
C ILE A 245 -11.84 11.50 -11.20
N THR A 246 -12.89 10.92 -10.62
CA THR A 246 -13.84 11.60 -9.73
C THR A 246 -13.91 10.91 -8.36
N ALA A 247 -14.30 11.67 -7.35
CA ALA A 247 -14.41 11.17 -5.98
C ALA A 247 -15.46 10.05 -5.91
N GLY A 248 -15.15 8.96 -5.23
CA GLY A 248 -15.98 7.76 -5.17
C GLY A 248 -15.90 6.83 -6.38
N SER A 249 -15.08 7.14 -7.39
CA SER A 249 -14.89 6.27 -8.56
C SER A 249 -13.69 5.32 -8.39
N THR A 250 -13.78 4.16 -9.03
CA THR A 250 -12.67 3.20 -9.13
C THR A 250 -12.06 3.25 -10.52
N TRP A 251 -10.73 3.32 -10.60
CA TRP A 251 -9.97 3.34 -11.84
C TRP A 251 -8.88 2.30 -11.82
N ASN A 252 -8.55 1.78 -13.00
CA ASN A 252 -7.54 0.75 -13.16
C ASN A 252 -6.34 1.31 -13.92
N PHE A 253 -5.14 0.92 -13.52
CA PHE A 253 -3.86 1.41 -14.02
C PHE A 253 -2.98 0.24 -14.47
N GLN A 254 -2.22 0.44 -15.55
CA GLN A 254 -1.31 -0.56 -16.10
C GLN A 254 -0.16 0.16 -16.81
N ALA A 255 1.01 -0.47 -16.83
CA ALA A 255 2.15 -0.03 -17.60
C ALA A 255 2.30 -0.86 -18.87
N TRP A 256 2.59 -0.18 -19.98
CA TRP A 256 3.09 -0.78 -21.23
C TRP A 256 4.54 -0.35 -21.41
N PHE A 257 5.40 -1.23 -21.90
CA PHE A 257 6.80 -0.89 -22.13
C PHE A 257 7.39 -1.64 -23.31
N ARG A 258 8.36 -1.02 -23.97
CA ARG A 258 9.16 -1.69 -24.99
C ARG A 258 10.03 -2.78 -24.35
N ASP A 259 10.08 -3.91 -25.02
CA ASP A 259 10.96 -5.02 -24.66
C ASP A 259 11.48 -5.72 -25.92
N PRO A 260 12.42 -5.11 -26.64
CA PRO A 260 12.98 -5.70 -27.84
C PRO A 260 13.77 -6.99 -27.56
N ALA A 261 14.33 -7.12 -26.36
CA ALA A 261 15.18 -8.25 -25.97
C ALA A 261 14.36 -9.54 -25.73
N ALA A 262 13.10 -9.43 -25.31
CA ALA A 262 12.21 -10.59 -25.21
C ALA A 262 11.75 -11.16 -26.57
N GLY A 263 11.95 -10.42 -27.67
CA GLY A 263 11.43 -10.80 -28.99
C GLY A 263 9.90 -10.78 -29.07
N GLY A 264 9.31 -11.54 -29.99
CA GLY A 264 7.85 -11.59 -30.17
C GLY A 264 7.28 -10.25 -30.62
N ALA A 265 6.38 -9.68 -29.83
CA ALA A 265 5.77 -8.38 -30.11
C ALA A 265 6.70 -7.18 -29.82
N PHE A 266 7.87 -7.41 -29.21
CA PHE A 266 8.84 -6.40 -28.77
C PHE A 266 8.31 -5.41 -27.72
N PHE A 267 7.25 -5.80 -27.00
CA PHE A 267 6.69 -5.08 -25.88
C PHE A 267 5.93 -6.02 -24.95
N ASP A 268 5.77 -5.60 -23.71
CA ASP A 268 5.03 -6.32 -22.68
C ASP A 268 4.23 -5.35 -21.79
N LEU A 269 3.48 -5.88 -20.84
CA LEU A 269 2.65 -5.13 -19.90
C LEU A 269 2.89 -5.59 -18.46
N SER A 270 2.70 -4.68 -17.50
CA SER A 270 2.60 -5.05 -16.09
C SER A 270 1.29 -5.80 -15.80
N ASP A 271 1.12 -6.26 -14.57
CA ASP A 271 -0.21 -6.54 -14.03
C ASP A 271 -1.08 -5.26 -14.00
N GLY A 272 -2.33 -5.39 -13.56
CA GLY A 272 -3.25 -4.28 -13.38
C GLY A 272 -3.32 -3.84 -11.93
N LEU A 273 -3.55 -2.56 -11.68
CA LEU A 273 -3.79 -2.00 -10.34
C LEU A 273 -5.14 -1.31 -10.30
N SER A 274 -6.03 -1.72 -9.39
CA SER A 274 -7.33 -1.08 -9.18
C SER A 274 -7.30 -0.17 -7.97
N VAL A 275 -7.58 1.12 -8.14
CA VAL A 275 -7.58 2.12 -7.07
C VAL A 275 -8.97 2.76 -6.97
N THR A 276 -9.53 2.75 -5.76
CA THR A 276 -10.79 3.45 -5.46
C THR A 276 -10.47 4.80 -4.84
N PHE A 277 -10.95 5.88 -5.47
CA PHE A 277 -10.72 7.25 -5.04
C PHE A 277 -11.76 7.66 -4.02
N GLY A 278 -11.32 8.19 -2.87
CA GLY A 278 -12.20 8.55 -1.75
C GLY A 278 -13.24 9.61 -2.12
N LEU A 279 -14.38 9.61 -1.39
CA LEU A 279 -15.42 10.66 -1.45
C LEU A 279 -14.98 11.97 -0.79
#